data_AF-M7SX52-F1
#
_entry.id   AF-M7SX52-F1
#
_cell.length_a   1.000
_cell.length_b   1.000
_cell.length_c   1.000
_cell.angle_alpha   90.00
_cell.angle_beta   90.00
_cell.angle_gamma   90.00
#
_symmetry.space_group_name_H-M   'P 1'
#
loop_
_entity.id
_entity.type
_entity.pdbx_description
1 polymer ?
#
loop_
_entity_poly.entity_id
_entity_poly.type
_entity_poly.pdbx_seq_one_letter_code
_entity_poly.pdbx_strand_id
1 'polypeptide(L)'
;MALTDEARKNPTLNFSIIELATELSLTFRRDISNVKSVQRAWRQRFREQYIMIDQNRSEKLVEDQLKDIVFNDTFTHDLGKWQTEIFSPISELEGNLEFEPGHWWLHLTCAERDGIVARSLEKPTKGKYGMLALPLLTGHEELLAGGAVGRQIRILRGHSLKSIWAPEAGVRYDGSYTLKQYGAKLDMNTNTHRLELTLERDVDQKPMDDIMIIPKPAQMDDWILFEKFEGAKIKHTQGEGSYLDWKLRREEEKHDRDEWKRSRLFRASFAYPFEGTRS
;
A
#
# COMPACT_ATOMS: atom_id res chain seq x y z
N MET A 1 -2.41 47.02 2.34
CA MET A 1 -2.77 47.45 3.71
C MET A 1 -4.15 46.85 3.98
N ALA A 2 -4.35 45.80 4.76
CA ALA A 2 -3.54 45.19 5.81
C ALA A 2 -3.63 43.65 5.72
N LEU A 3 -2.47 43.01 5.79
CA LEU A 3 -2.31 41.63 6.26
C LEU A 3 -2.02 41.71 7.76
N THR A 4 -2.31 40.62 8.47
CA THR A 4 -1.87 40.27 9.84
C THR A 4 -2.76 40.77 10.99
N ASP A 5 -3.56 39.88 11.57
CA ASP A 5 -3.72 39.84 13.04
C ASP A 5 -4.27 38.53 13.66
N GLU A 6 -4.13 37.36 13.01
CA GLU A 6 -4.47 36.07 13.67
C GLU A 6 -3.26 35.17 13.96
N ALA A 7 -2.08 35.46 13.39
CA ALA A 7 -0.85 34.72 13.66
C ALA A 7 -0.22 35.02 15.05
N ARG A 8 -0.81 35.92 15.84
CA ARG A 8 -0.25 36.39 17.13
C ARG A 8 -0.84 35.69 18.37
N LYS A 9 -1.75 34.72 18.22
CA LYS A 9 -2.52 34.21 19.36
C LYS A 9 -1.87 33.09 20.20
N ASN A 10 -0.76 32.44 19.82
CA ASN A 10 -0.05 31.49 20.71
C ASN A 10 1.44 31.27 20.34
N PRO A 11 2.36 32.16 20.75
CA PRO A 11 3.79 32.04 20.46
C PRO A 11 4.47 30.84 21.17
N THR A 12 3.95 30.40 22.32
CA THR A 12 4.47 29.26 23.09
C THR A 12 4.26 27.92 22.40
N LEU A 13 3.09 27.69 21.79
CA LEU A 13 2.80 26.45 21.05
C LEU A 13 3.67 26.32 19.78
N ASN A 14 3.89 27.42 19.05
CA ASN A 14 4.76 27.42 17.88
C ASN A 14 6.24 27.21 18.25
N PHE A 15 6.70 27.76 19.38
CA PHE A 15 8.06 27.54 19.87
C PHE A 15 8.30 26.07 20.23
N SER A 16 7.37 25.45 20.97
CA SER A 16 7.47 24.03 21.34
C SER A 16 7.43 23.09 20.14
N ILE A 17 6.65 23.39 19.09
CA ILE A 17 6.61 22.57 17.86
C ILE A 17 7.94 22.64 17.11
N ILE A 18 8.58 23.82 17.04
CA ILE A 18 9.89 24.00 16.39
C ILE A 18 11.00 23.29 17.20
N GLU A 19 10.94 23.37 18.53
CA GLU A 19 11.87 22.68 19.43
C GLU A 19 11.74 21.15 19.33
N LEU A 20 10.50 20.62 19.33
CA LEU A 20 10.24 19.19 19.07
C LEU A 20 10.70 18.76 17.67
N ALA A 21 10.44 19.55 16.63
CA ALA A 21 10.87 19.24 15.27
C ALA A 21 12.41 19.25 15.12
N THR A 22 13.09 20.14 15.83
CA THR A 22 14.56 20.21 15.84
C THR A 22 15.17 19.08 16.65
N GLU A 23 14.62 18.72 17.82
CA GLU A 23 15.03 17.55 18.58
C GLU A 23 14.81 16.24 17.81
N LEU A 24 13.65 16.06 17.17
CA LEU A 24 13.35 14.92 16.30
C LEU A 24 14.32 14.83 15.11
N SER A 25 14.73 15.98 14.54
CA SER A 25 15.73 16.04 13.48
C SER A 25 17.13 15.64 13.98
N LEU A 26 17.50 16.01 15.21
CA LEU A 26 18.79 15.66 15.81
C LEU A 26 18.87 14.18 16.20
N THR A 27 17.82 13.63 16.82
CA THR A 27 17.75 12.21 17.16
C THR A 27 17.80 11.35 15.91
N PHE A 28 17.05 11.73 14.86
CA PHE A 28 17.07 11.05 13.57
C PHE A 28 18.49 11.02 12.93
N ARG A 29 19.21 12.14 12.95
CA ARG A 29 20.60 12.19 12.45
C ARG A 29 21.54 11.28 13.23
N ARG A 30 21.40 11.25 14.57
CA ARG A 30 22.18 10.37 15.44
C ARG A 30 21.89 8.91 15.12
N ASP A 31 20.63 8.55 14.94
CA ASP A 31 20.21 7.19 14.64
C ASP A 31 20.72 6.74 13.28
N ILE A 32 20.68 7.59 12.25
CA ILE A 32 21.31 7.31 10.95
C ILE A 32 22.82 7.05 11.11
N SER A 33 23.51 7.86 11.93
CA SER A 33 24.95 7.67 12.18
C SER A 33 25.22 6.32 12.85
N ASN A 34 24.41 5.97 13.85
CA ASN A 34 24.49 4.70 14.57
C ASN A 34 24.24 3.52 13.62
N VAL A 35 23.20 3.57 12.79
CA VAL A 35 22.89 2.54 11.80
C VAL A 35 24.06 2.34 10.83
N LYS A 36 24.66 3.42 10.31
CA LYS A 36 25.84 3.36 9.44
C LYS A 36 27.07 2.77 10.14
N SER A 37 27.22 3.01 11.45
CA SER A 37 28.31 2.43 12.26
C SER A 37 28.10 0.93 12.45
N VAL A 38 26.90 0.52 12.87
CA VAL A 38 26.51 -0.88 13.04
C VAL A 38 26.67 -1.66 11.74
N GLN A 39 26.20 -1.10 10.61
CA GLN A 39 26.34 -1.72 9.31
C GLN A 39 27.82 -1.97 8.95
N ARG A 40 28.71 -1.00 9.20
CA ARG A 40 30.15 -1.16 8.97
C ARG A 40 30.74 -2.25 9.85
N ALA A 41 30.39 -2.27 11.14
CA ALA A 41 30.84 -3.29 12.07
C ALA A 41 30.40 -4.70 11.64
N TRP A 42 29.14 -4.85 11.19
CA TRP A 42 28.63 -6.12 10.68
C TRP A 42 29.32 -6.57 9.39
N ARG A 43 29.53 -5.67 8.43
CA ARG A 43 30.31 -5.97 7.21
C ARG A 43 31.72 -6.44 7.52
N GLN A 44 32.40 -5.81 8.48
CA GLN A 44 33.75 -6.21 8.89
C GLN A 44 33.77 -7.58 9.59
N ARG A 45 32.79 -7.83 10.47
CA ARG A 45 32.72 -9.05 11.28
C ARG A 45 32.30 -10.28 10.47
N PHE A 46 31.28 -10.15 9.64
CA PHE A 46 30.63 -11.27 8.96
C PHE A 46 31.00 -11.37 7.46
N ARG A 47 31.62 -10.33 6.89
CA ARG A 47 32.19 -10.30 5.52
C ARG A 47 31.21 -10.88 4.47
N GLU A 48 31.63 -11.93 3.77
CA GLU A 48 30.87 -12.59 2.71
C GLU A 48 29.50 -13.04 3.20
N GLN A 49 29.38 -13.55 4.43
CA GLN A 49 28.11 -14.00 4.98
C GLN A 49 27.09 -12.85 5.11
N TYR A 50 27.54 -11.63 5.41
CA TYR A 50 26.67 -10.46 5.45
C TYR A 50 26.21 -10.02 4.06
N ILE A 51 27.10 -10.13 3.06
CA ILE A 51 26.79 -9.79 1.67
C ILE A 51 25.82 -10.82 1.07
N MET A 52 25.95 -12.09 1.46
CA MET A 52 25.09 -13.18 0.99
C MET A 52 23.68 -13.16 1.59
N ILE A 53 23.38 -12.32 2.60
CA ILE A 53 22.04 -12.25 3.20
C ILE A 53 21.00 -11.90 2.12
N ASP A 54 21.25 -10.86 1.33
CA ASP A 54 20.32 -10.43 0.29
C ASP A 54 20.20 -11.47 -0.83
N GLN A 55 21.28 -12.21 -1.11
CA GLN A 55 21.27 -13.29 -2.09
C GLN A 55 20.37 -14.43 -1.61
N ASN A 56 20.60 -14.96 -0.40
CA ASN A 56 19.78 -16.03 0.18
C ASN A 56 18.31 -15.60 0.34
N ARG A 57 18.06 -14.34 0.70
CA ARG A 57 16.71 -13.80 0.78
C ARG A 57 16.04 -13.71 -0.58
N SER A 58 16.77 -13.30 -1.62
CA SER A 58 16.22 -13.22 -2.98
C SER A 58 15.93 -14.61 -3.56
N GLU A 59 16.78 -15.60 -3.29
CA GLU A 59 16.51 -17.02 -3.62
C GLU A 59 15.24 -17.51 -2.93
N LYS A 60 15.12 -17.30 -1.61
CA LYS A 60 13.91 -17.65 -0.87
C LYS A 60 12.66 -16.91 -1.38
N LEU A 61 12.79 -15.63 -1.76
CA LEU A 61 11.70 -14.84 -2.32
C LEU A 61 11.13 -15.48 -3.58
N VAL A 62 12.01 -15.97 -4.47
CA VAL A 62 11.62 -16.63 -5.71
C VAL A 62 11.01 -18.00 -5.46
N GLU A 63 11.58 -18.77 -4.53
CA GLU A 63 11.10 -20.13 -4.20
C GLU A 63 9.75 -20.15 -3.48
N ASP A 64 9.43 -19.10 -2.72
CA ASP A 64 8.28 -19.07 -1.83
C ASP A 64 7.23 -18.02 -2.27
N GLN A 65 7.58 -16.73 -2.20
CA GLN A 65 6.61 -15.64 -2.40
C GLN A 65 6.26 -15.38 -3.88
N LEU A 66 7.17 -15.66 -4.80
CA LEU A 66 6.95 -15.52 -6.25
C LEU A 66 6.76 -16.87 -6.97
N LYS A 67 6.65 -17.96 -6.20
CA LYS A 67 6.40 -19.29 -6.73
C LYS A 67 5.10 -19.31 -7.56
N ASP A 68 5.13 -20.04 -8.68
CA ASP A 68 3.99 -20.27 -9.58
C ASP A 68 3.48 -18.97 -10.28
N ILE A 69 4.33 -17.94 -10.33
CA ILE A 69 4.04 -16.65 -11.00
C ILE A 69 5.14 -16.34 -12.02
N VAL A 70 4.74 -15.95 -13.23
CA VAL A 70 5.62 -15.57 -14.34
C VAL A 70 5.48 -14.10 -14.66
N PHE A 71 6.62 -13.49 -14.98
CA PHE A 71 6.67 -12.17 -15.58
C PHE A 71 6.45 -12.28 -17.10
N ASN A 72 5.29 -11.85 -17.58
CA ASN A 72 4.93 -11.88 -19.00
C ASN A 72 5.30 -10.53 -19.65
N ASP A 73 6.14 -10.58 -20.70
CA ASP A 73 6.64 -9.42 -21.44
C ASP A 73 5.94 -9.20 -22.79
N THR A 74 4.94 -10.02 -23.14
CA THR A 74 4.31 -10.02 -24.47
C THR A 74 3.55 -8.75 -24.82
N PHE A 75 3.26 -7.89 -23.84
CA PHE A 75 2.57 -6.62 -24.03
C PHE A 75 3.57 -5.48 -24.10
N THR A 76 3.85 -4.99 -25.30
CA THR A 76 4.85 -3.94 -25.57
C THR A 76 4.53 -2.55 -24.97
N HIS A 77 3.32 -2.34 -24.43
CA HIS A 77 2.84 -1.04 -23.96
C HIS A 77 2.69 -0.95 -22.43
N ASP A 78 2.64 -2.08 -21.73
CA ASP A 78 2.60 -2.16 -20.27
C ASP A 78 3.90 -2.87 -19.86
N LEU A 79 4.75 -2.23 -19.06
CA LEU A 79 6.12 -2.64 -18.65
C LEU A 79 6.22 -4.06 -18.02
N GLY A 80 5.77 -5.09 -18.74
CA GLY A 80 5.45 -6.44 -18.29
C GLY A 80 4.28 -6.54 -17.31
N LYS A 81 3.72 -7.75 -17.18
CA LYS A 81 2.67 -8.09 -16.19
C LYS A 81 2.94 -9.43 -15.53
N TRP A 82 2.82 -9.48 -14.21
CA TRP A 82 2.83 -10.75 -13.45
C TRP A 82 1.55 -11.55 -13.70
N GLN A 83 1.69 -12.87 -13.91
CA GLN A 83 0.59 -13.80 -14.18
C GLN A 83 0.84 -15.15 -13.49
N THR A 84 -0.21 -15.85 -13.06
CA THR A 84 -0.11 -17.19 -12.46
C THR A 84 0.07 -18.28 -13.52
N GLU A 85 0.92 -19.30 -13.28
CA GLU A 85 1.24 -20.35 -14.26
C GLU A 85 0.11 -21.37 -14.48
N ILE A 86 -0.46 -22.00 -13.44
CA ILE A 86 -1.46 -23.09 -13.55
C ILE A 86 -2.44 -23.07 -12.36
N PHE A 87 -3.72 -23.33 -12.63
CA PHE A 87 -4.84 -23.29 -11.66
C PHE A 87 -5.36 -24.71 -11.33
N SER A 88 -5.55 -25.03 -10.05
CA SER A 88 -6.31 -26.22 -9.59
C SER A 88 -7.46 -25.80 -8.66
N PRO A 89 -8.74 -26.08 -8.99
CA PRO A 89 -9.87 -25.75 -8.12
C PRO A 89 -9.98 -26.75 -6.96
N ILE A 90 -10.12 -26.23 -5.72
CA ILE A 90 -10.43 -26.99 -4.50
C ILE A 90 -11.76 -26.43 -3.94
N SER A 91 -12.52 -27.27 -3.23
CA SER A 91 -13.94 -27.14 -2.85
C SER A 91 -14.32 -25.93 -1.99
N GLU A 92 -15.60 -25.54 -2.08
CA GLU A 92 -16.22 -24.30 -1.57
C GLU A 92 -16.31 -24.16 -0.03
N LEU A 93 -16.07 -25.23 0.75
CA LEU A 93 -16.37 -25.25 2.19
C LEU A 93 -15.24 -24.69 3.11
N GLU A 94 -13.99 -24.58 2.65
CA GLU A 94 -12.83 -24.21 3.50
C GLU A 94 -12.43 -22.72 3.42
N GLY A 95 -12.99 -21.97 2.48
CA GLY A 95 -12.45 -20.67 2.05
C GLY A 95 -12.60 -19.44 2.94
N ASN A 96 -13.42 -19.52 3.98
CA ASN A 96 -13.61 -18.42 4.94
C ASN A 96 -12.64 -18.49 6.12
N LEU A 97 -11.97 -19.64 6.33
CA LEU A 97 -11.12 -19.87 7.50
C LEU A 97 -9.63 -19.58 7.23
N GLU A 98 -9.20 -19.46 5.98
CA GLU A 98 -7.77 -19.37 5.63
C GLU A 98 -7.19 -17.94 5.69
N PHE A 99 -8.01 -16.89 5.51
CA PHE A 99 -7.51 -15.52 5.40
C PHE A 99 -7.91 -14.65 6.60
N GLU A 100 -6.90 -14.21 7.33
CA GLU A 100 -7.04 -13.20 8.38
C GLU A 100 -6.68 -11.79 7.87
N PRO A 101 -7.37 -10.73 8.32
CA PRO A 101 -6.97 -9.36 8.05
C PRO A 101 -5.51 -9.11 8.47
N GLY A 102 -4.75 -8.51 7.55
CA GLY A 102 -3.31 -8.31 7.68
C GLY A 102 -2.46 -9.28 6.86
N HIS A 103 -3.05 -10.30 6.22
CA HIS A 103 -2.33 -11.01 5.16
C HIS A 103 -1.84 -10.03 4.09
N TRP A 104 -0.62 -10.24 3.63
CA TRP A 104 0.11 -9.31 2.78
C TRP A 104 0.85 -10.05 1.68
N TRP A 105 0.83 -9.47 0.49
CA TRP A 105 1.44 -10.01 -0.71
C TRP A 105 2.31 -8.95 -1.38
N LEU A 106 3.37 -9.40 -2.05
CA LEU A 106 4.20 -8.55 -2.90
C LEU A 106 3.38 -7.98 -4.06
N HIS A 107 2.57 -8.80 -4.71
CA HIS A 107 1.78 -8.38 -5.87
C HIS A 107 0.36 -8.95 -5.80
N LEU A 108 -0.60 -8.30 -6.48
CA LEU A 108 -1.97 -8.83 -6.56
C LEU A 108 -2.01 -10.25 -7.14
N THR A 109 -1.04 -10.60 -7.98
CA THR A 109 -0.91 -11.94 -8.56
C THR A 109 -0.54 -13.01 -7.54
N CYS A 110 0.20 -12.66 -6.48
CA CYS A 110 0.41 -13.59 -5.37
C CYS A 110 -0.92 -13.82 -4.61
N ALA A 111 -1.75 -12.78 -4.48
CA ALA A 111 -3.08 -12.91 -3.90
C ALA A 111 -4.03 -13.73 -4.80
N GLU A 112 -3.89 -13.64 -6.13
CA GLU A 112 -4.61 -14.50 -7.08
C GLU A 112 -4.19 -15.96 -6.94
N ARG A 113 -2.88 -16.22 -6.89
CA ARG A 113 -2.31 -17.56 -6.66
C ARG A 113 -2.84 -18.19 -5.37
N ASP A 114 -2.85 -17.40 -4.30
CA ASP A 114 -3.34 -17.85 -3.00
C ASP A 114 -4.87 -17.95 -2.94
N GLY A 115 -5.58 -17.45 -3.96
CA GLY A 115 -7.01 -17.71 -4.18
C GLY A 115 -7.97 -16.72 -3.50
N ILE A 116 -7.46 -15.68 -2.83
CA ILE A 116 -8.32 -14.64 -2.24
C ILE A 116 -9.04 -13.81 -3.30
N VAL A 117 -8.42 -13.63 -4.47
CA VAL A 117 -9.02 -13.04 -5.68
C VAL A 117 -8.96 -14.06 -6.83
N ALA A 118 -9.89 -13.98 -7.78
CA ALA A 118 -9.87 -14.91 -8.92
C ALA A 118 -9.02 -14.42 -10.10
N ARG A 119 -8.73 -13.12 -10.16
CA ARG A 119 -7.88 -12.51 -11.19
C ARG A 119 -7.14 -11.31 -10.63
N SER A 120 -5.94 -11.07 -11.13
CA SER A 120 -5.13 -9.87 -10.91
C SER A 120 -5.71 -8.63 -11.61
N LEU A 121 -6.96 -8.29 -11.29
CA LEU A 121 -7.67 -7.14 -11.84
C LEU A 121 -8.20 -6.28 -10.71
N GLU A 122 -8.13 -4.96 -10.90
CA GLU A 122 -8.78 -3.98 -10.03
C GLU A 122 -10.30 -3.93 -10.30
N LYS A 123 -10.95 -5.08 -10.14
CA LYS A 123 -12.39 -5.27 -10.31
C LYS A 123 -12.88 -6.21 -9.22
N PRO A 124 -14.16 -6.11 -8.80
CA PRO A 124 -14.73 -7.12 -7.92
C PRO A 124 -14.62 -8.48 -8.58
N THR A 125 -13.81 -9.36 -8.01
CA THR A 125 -13.71 -10.75 -8.43
C THR A 125 -14.27 -11.61 -7.31
N LYS A 126 -14.98 -12.67 -7.66
CA LYS A 126 -15.24 -13.71 -6.67
C LYS A 126 -13.97 -14.52 -6.61
N GLY A 127 -13.27 -14.49 -5.49
CA GLY A 127 -12.12 -15.38 -5.27
C GLY A 127 -12.53 -16.85 -5.40
N LYS A 128 -11.57 -17.75 -5.19
CA LYS A 128 -11.77 -19.21 -5.24
C LYS A 128 -12.90 -19.73 -4.33
N TYR A 129 -13.37 -18.89 -3.41
CA TYR A 129 -14.28 -19.20 -2.30
C TYR A 129 -15.67 -18.54 -2.39
N GLY A 130 -16.06 -18.00 -3.55
CA GLY A 130 -17.40 -17.42 -3.77
C GLY A 130 -17.67 -16.06 -3.10
N MET A 131 -16.88 -15.71 -2.09
CA MET A 131 -16.83 -14.37 -1.48
C MET A 131 -16.30 -13.35 -2.49
N LEU A 132 -16.99 -12.21 -2.56
CA LEU A 132 -16.56 -11.11 -3.42
C LEU A 132 -15.31 -10.47 -2.79
N ALA A 133 -14.23 -10.38 -3.54
CA ALA A 133 -13.04 -9.65 -3.18
C ALA A 133 -12.85 -8.46 -4.14
N LEU A 134 -12.58 -7.29 -3.58
CA LEU A 134 -12.34 -6.07 -4.32
C LEU A 134 -10.93 -5.56 -3.99
N PRO A 135 -9.98 -5.72 -4.92
CA PRO A 135 -8.72 -5.02 -4.89
C PRO A 135 -8.94 -3.54 -5.17
N LEU A 136 -8.42 -2.70 -4.29
CA LEU A 136 -8.31 -1.24 -4.42
C LEU A 136 -6.82 -0.93 -4.56
N LEU A 137 -6.32 -0.93 -5.78
CA LEU A 137 -4.89 -0.79 -6.08
C LEU A 137 -4.52 0.66 -6.40
N THR A 138 -5.42 1.38 -7.06
CA THR A 138 -5.29 2.76 -7.52
C THR A 138 -6.55 3.55 -7.14
N GLY A 139 -6.59 4.84 -7.51
CA GLY A 139 -7.70 5.72 -7.15
C GLY A 139 -7.56 6.31 -5.76
N HIS A 140 -8.68 6.65 -5.10
CA HIS A 140 -8.69 7.31 -3.80
C HIS A 140 -9.86 6.89 -2.92
N GLU A 141 -9.67 6.98 -1.60
CA GLU A 141 -10.68 6.68 -0.59
C GLU A 141 -10.98 7.89 0.28
N GLU A 142 -12.24 8.00 0.72
CA GLU A 142 -12.72 9.02 1.65
C GLU A 142 -13.57 8.38 2.75
N LEU A 143 -13.52 8.95 3.96
CA LEU A 143 -14.33 8.51 5.08
C LEU A 143 -15.74 9.12 4.94
N LEU A 144 -16.78 8.29 4.89
CA LEU A 144 -18.18 8.70 4.81
C LEU A 144 -18.99 8.03 5.93
N ALA A 145 -20.08 8.67 6.38
CA ALA A 145 -21.00 8.11 7.39
C ALA A 145 -22.38 7.80 6.76
N GLY A 146 -22.84 6.54 6.83
CA GLY A 146 -24.18 6.15 6.35
C GLY A 146 -24.40 4.62 6.22
N GLY A 147 -25.65 4.16 6.37
CA GLY A 147 -26.12 2.76 6.22
C GLY A 147 -27.16 2.60 5.09
N ALA A 148 -27.52 1.46 4.48
CA ALA A 148 -27.11 0.05 4.45
C ALA A 148 -27.53 -0.63 3.13
N VAL A 149 -26.74 -1.60 2.61
CA VAL A 149 -27.23 -2.81 1.88
C VAL A 149 -26.28 -4.01 2.15
N GLY A 150 -26.84 -5.22 2.19
CA GLY A 150 -26.26 -6.42 2.81
C GLY A 150 -25.43 -7.36 1.93
N ARG A 151 -24.42 -6.85 1.20
CA ARG A 151 -23.41 -7.73 0.58
C ARG A 151 -22.04 -7.51 1.20
N GLN A 152 -21.50 -8.58 1.77
CA GLN A 152 -20.15 -8.63 2.32
C GLN A 152 -19.11 -8.76 1.20
N ILE A 153 -18.03 -8.01 1.30
CA ILE A 153 -16.93 -7.92 0.32
C ILE A 153 -15.61 -7.91 1.08
N ARG A 154 -14.66 -8.75 0.68
CA ARG A 154 -13.26 -8.71 1.12
C ARG A 154 -12.56 -7.53 0.45
N ILE A 155 -11.91 -6.66 1.22
CA ILE A 155 -11.17 -5.52 0.66
C ILE A 155 -9.67 -5.79 0.73
N LEU A 156 -9.01 -5.66 -0.42
CA LEU A 156 -7.55 -5.65 -0.51
C LEU A 156 -7.10 -4.24 -0.88
N ARG A 157 -6.14 -3.66 -0.16
CA ARG A 157 -5.56 -2.35 -0.47
C ARG A 157 -4.16 -2.49 -1.02
N GLY A 158 -3.88 -1.85 -2.14
CA GLY A 158 -2.55 -1.76 -2.74
C GLY A 158 -1.80 -0.51 -2.29
N HIS A 159 -0.46 -0.56 -2.37
CA HIS A 159 0.39 0.54 -1.91
C HIS A 159 0.32 1.83 -2.73
N SER A 160 -0.20 1.76 -3.97
CA SER A 160 -0.40 2.92 -4.86
C SER A 160 -1.76 3.60 -4.67
N LEU A 161 -2.62 3.05 -3.79
CA LEU A 161 -3.91 3.64 -3.47
C LEU A 161 -3.72 4.97 -2.71
N LYS A 162 -4.39 6.04 -3.15
CA LYS A 162 -4.41 7.32 -2.44
C LYS A 162 -5.37 7.24 -1.25
N SER A 163 -4.91 6.60 -0.19
CA SER A 163 -5.66 6.37 1.05
C SER A 163 -4.73 6.45 2.26
N ILE A 164 -5.26 6.90 3.40
CA ILE A 164 -4.54 6.89 4.69
C ILE A 164 -4.37 5.45 5.21
N TRP A 165 -5.18 4.52 4.71
CA TRP A 165 -5.14 3.10 5.09
C TRP A 165 -4.32 2.25 4.13
N ALA A 166 -3.87 2.80 3.00
CA ALA A 166 -3.06 2.07 2.05
C ALA A 166 -1.75 1.58 2.69
N PRO A 167 -1.35 0.31 2.48
CA PRO A 167 -0.08 -0.19 2.97
C PRO A 167 1.10 0.57 2.34
N GLU A 168 2.26 0.55 2.99
CA GLU A 168 3.44 1.24 2.46
C GLU A 168 4.00 0.55 1.19
N ALA A 169 3.84 -0.77 1.11
CA ALA A 169 4.30 -1.64 0.03
C ALA A 169 3.30 -2.78 -0.20
N GLY A 170 3.34 -3.38 -1.40
CA GLY A 170 2.54 -4.56 -1.76
C GLY A 170 1.02 -4.38 -1.72
N VAL A 171 0.32 -5.48 -1.45
CA VAL A 171 -1.14 -5.57 -1.34
C VAL A 171 -1.48 -6.22 0.01
N ARG A 172 -2.38 -5.60 0.78
CA ARG A 172 -2.82 -6.09 2.10
C ARG A 172 -4.31 -6.40 2.11
N TYR A 173 -4.71 -7.52 2.70
CA TYR A 173 -6.11 -7.81 2.98
C TYR A 173 -6.55 -7.12 4.27
N ASP A 174 -7.55 -6.25 4.18
CA ASP A 174 -7.99 -5.40 5.30
C ASP A 174 -9.23 -5.91 6.01
N GLY A 175 -9.77 -7.02 5.52
CA GLY A 175 -10.93 -7.69 6.11
C GLY A 175 -12.21 -7.56 5.29
N SER A 176 -13.31 -7.93 5.94
CA SER A 176 -14.65 -7.93 5.35
C SER A 176 -15.37 -6.61 5.57
N TYR A 177 -16.07 -6.15 4.54
CA TYR A 177 -16.82 -4.91 4.52
C TYR A 177 -18.21 -5.14 3.94
N THR A 178 -19.19 -4.43 4.47
CA THR A 178 -20.56 -4.40 3.96
C THR A 178 -20.72 -3.22 2.99
N LEU A 179 -21.17 -3.49 1.75
CA LEU A 179 -21.44 -2.46 0.75
C LEU A 179 -22.71 -1.66 1.05
N LYS A 180 -22.55 -0.44 1.53
CA LYS A 180 -23.65 0.45 1.92
C LYS A 180 -24.31 1.14 0.74
N GLN A 181 -23.50 1.61 -0.22
CA GLN A 181 -23.98 2.36 -1.36
C GLN A 181 -23.03 2.16 -2.55
N TYR A 182 -23.59 2.18 -3.76
CA TYR A 182 -22.82 2.32 -4.99
C TYR A 182 -23.47 3.34 -5.92
N GLY A 183 -22.66 4.02 -6.72
CA GLY A 183 -23.13 4.96 -7.73
C GLY A 183 -22.07 5.16 -8.82
N ALA A 184 -22.49 5.65 -9.98
CA ALA A 184 -21.58 6.05 -11.05
C ALA A 184 -21.78 7.54 -11.33
N LYS A 185 -20.69 8.31 -11.33
CA LYS A 185 -20.69 9.73 -11.68
C LYS A 185 -19.83 9.95 -12.92
N LEU A 186 -20.30 10.75 -13.86
CA LEU A 186 -19.46 11.19 -14.97
C LEU A 186 -18.53 12.29 -14.46
N ASP A 187 -17.23 12.06 -14.55
CA ASP A 187 -16.24 13.12 -14.39
C ASP A 187 -16.18 13.93 -15.69
N MET A 188 -16.65 15.17 -15.65
CA MET A 188 -16.68 16.03 -16.84
C MET A 188 -15.29 16.50 -17.28
N ASN A 189 -14.28 16.45 -16.40
CA ASN A 189 -12.92 16.89 -16.75
C ASN A 189 -12.18 15.82 -17.53
N THR A 190 -12.37 14.55 -17.18
CA THR A 190 -11.71 13.40 -17.81
C THR A 190 -12.62 12.66 -18.80
N ASN A 191 -13.91 13.02 -18.87
CA ASN A 191 -14.94 12.33 -19.64
C ASN A 191 -15.01 10.82 -19.33
N THR A 192 -14.77 10.45 -18.07
CA THR A 192 -14.79 9.06 -17.60
C THR A 192 -15.83 8.86 -16.51
N HIS A 193 -16.49 7.69 -16.52
CA HIS A 193 -17.38 7.31 -15.44
C HIS A 193 -16.58 6.83 -14.24
N ARG A 194 -16.74 7.52 -13.11
CA ARG A 194 -16.20 7.15 -11.82
C ARG A 194 -17.24 6.35 -11.03
N LEU A 195 -16.85 5.14 -10.61
CA LEU A 195 -17.62 4.36 -9.64
C LEU A 195 -17.31 4.87 -8.23
N GLU A 196 -18.36 5.14 -7.45
CA GLU A 196 -18.27 5.47 -6.03
C GLU A 196 -18.90 4.34 -5.22
N LEU A 197 -18.16 3.85 -4.22
CA LEU A 197 -18.61 2.81 -3.30
C LEU A 197 -18.51 3.35 -1.87
N THR A 198 -19.56 3.18 -1.09
CA THR A 198 -19.52 3.39 0.37
C THR A 198 -19.50 2.03 1.05
N LEU A 199 -18.43 1.76 1.78
CA LEU A 199 -18.18 0.49 2.44
C LEU A 199 -18.10 0.72 3.95
N GLU A 200 -18.76 -0.13 4.74
CA GLU A 200 -18.58 -0.16 6.19
C GLU A 200 -17.81 -1.42 6.58
N ARG A 201 -16.78 -1.28 7.41
CA ARG A 201 -15.98 -2.41 7.88
C ARG A 201 -16.76 -3.22 8.92
N ASP A 202 -16.77 -4.54 8.80
CA ASP A 202 -17.44 -5.40 9.77
C ASP A 202 -16.70 -5.38 11.13
N VAL A 203 -17.42 -5.57 12.25
CA VAL A 203 -16.90 -5.37 13.61
C VAL A 203 -16.13 -6.57 14.19
N ASP A 204 -16.43 -7.80 13.75
CA ASP A 204 -15.91 -9.05 14.34
C ASP A 204 -14.58 -9.49 13.71
N GLN A 205 -13.62 -8.58 13.62
CA GLN A 205 -12.32 -8.85 12.99
C GLN A 205 -11.24 -7.92 13.54
N LYS A 206 -9.98 -8.29 13.33
CA LYS A 206 -8.81 -7.56 13.83
C LYS A 206 -8.95 -6.03 13.62
N PRO A 207 -8.71 -5.18 14.63
CA PRO A 207 -8.83 -3.73 14.50
C PRO A 207 -8.00 -3.16 13.34
N MET A 208 -8.48 -2.06 12.76
CA MET A 208 -7.79 -1.40 11.63
C MET A 208 -6.37 -0.98 12.02
N ASP A 209 -6.18 -0.44 13.22
CA ASP A 209 -4.87 0.04 13.68
C ASP A 209 -3.84 -1.10 13.76
N ASP A 210 -4.25 -2.30 14.16
CA ASP A 210 -3.38 -3.47 14.26
C ASP A 210 -2.99 -4.08 12.90
N ILE A 211 -3.71 -3.73 11.82
CA ILE A 211 -3.36 -4.13 10.45
C ILE A 211 -2.62 -3.03 9.70
N MET A 212 -2.78 -1.76 10.10
CA MET A 212 -2.08 -0.63 9.49
C MET A 212 -0.56 -0.69 9.68
N ILE A 213 -0.07 -1.39 10.70
CA ILE A 213 1.36 -1.65 10.92
C ILE A 213 1.98 -2.63 9.90
N ILE A 214 1.16 -3.23 9.02
CA ILE A 214 1.59 -4.17 8.00
C ILE A 214 1.70 -3.41 6.67
N PRO A 215 2.80 -3.54 5.93
CA PRO A 215 3.89 -4.53 6.08
C PRO A 215 4.85 -4.31 7.25
N LYS A 216 5.28 -5.42 7.86
CA LYS A 216 6.32 -5.47 8.91
C LYS A 216 7.69 -5.12 8.31
N PRO A 217 8.70 -4.74 9.13
CA PRO A 217 10.05 -4.44 8.64
C PRO A 217 10.66 -5.54 7.75
N ALA A 218 10.49 -6.82 8.11
CA ALA A 218 10.97 -7.93 7.29
C ALA A 218 10.27 -8.01 5.91
N GLN A 219 8.98 -7.68 5.84
CA GLN A 219 8.20 -7.64 4.60
C GLN A 219 8.58 -6.42 3.75
N MET A 220 8.96 -5.31 4.37
CA MET A 220 9.52 -4.15 3.66
C MET A 220 10.84 -4.47 2.98
N ASP A 221 11.72 -5.22 3.65
CA ASP A 221 12.93 -5.70 3.02
C ASP A 221 12.64 -6.64 1.83
N ASP A 222 11.65 -7.54 1.96
CA ASP A 222 11.22 -8.42 0.87
C ASP A 222 10.65 -7.63 -0.31
N TRP A 223 9.89 -6.56 -0.04
CA TRP A 223 9.42 -5.62 -1.05
C TRP A 223 10.57 -4.95 -1.81
N ILE A 224 11.60 -4.48 -1.11
CA ILE A 224 12.78 -3.87 -1.75
C ILE A 224 13.49 -4.88 -2.66
N LEU A 225 13.60 -6.13 -2.24
CA LEU A 225 14.16 -7.20 -3.07
C LEU A 225 13.28 -7.49 -4.29
N PHE A 226 11.96 -7.50 -4.11
CA PHE A 226 11.00 -7.66 -5.20
C PHE A 226 11.11 -6.53 -6.24
N GLU A 227 11.18 -5.26 -5.83
CA GLU A 227 11.35 -4.14 -6.77
C GLU A 227 12.66 -4.27 -7.56
N LYS A 228 13.76 -4.66 -6.91
CA LYS A 228 15.03 -4.92 -7.60
C LYS A 228 14.89 -6.06 -8.61
N PHE A 229 14.20 -7.13 -8.23
CA PHE A 229 13.98 -8.29 -9.09
C PHE A 229 13.12 -7.93 -10.32
N GLU A 230 12.01 -7.22 -10.11
CA GLU A 230 11.13 -6.73 -11.17
C GLU A 230 11.88 -5.82 -12.14
N GLY A 231 12.62 -4.84 -11.62
CA GLY A 231 13.46 -3.96 -12.43
C GLY A 231 14.53 -4.72 -13.23
N ALA A 232 15.16 -5.73 -12.62
CA ALA A 232 16.12 -6.58 -13.31
C ALA A 232 15.48 -7.41 -14.42
N LYS A 233 14.25 -7.92 -14.21
CA LYS A 233 13.48 -8.63 -15.25
C LYS A 233 13.16 -7.71 -16.42
N ILE A 234 12.64 -6.51 -16.17
CA ILE A 234 12.34 -5.52 -17.21
C ILE A 234 13.61 -5.15 -18.00
N LYS A 235 14.71 -4.90 -17.29
CA LYS A 235 16.01 -4.59 -17.92
C LYS A 235 16.49 -5.73 -18.81
N HIS A 236 16.32 -6.97 -18.37
CA HIS A 236 16.73 -8.16 -19.13
C HIS A 236 15.84 -8.42 -20.35
N THR A 237 14.52 -8.29 -20.22
CA THR A 237 13.56 -8.64 -21.29
C THR A 237 13.33 -7.50 -22.28
N GLN A 238 13.27 -6.25 -21.80
CA GLN A 238 12.90 -5.08 -22.59
C GLN A 238 14.04 -4.07 -22.78
N GLY A 239 15.16 -4.25 -22.06
CA GLY A 239 16.36 -3.42 -22.19
C GLY A 239 16.41 -2.20 -21.25
N GLU A 240 17.48 -1.43 -21.37
CA GLU A 240 17.79 -0.32 -20.45
C GLU A 240 16.74 0.81 -20.50
N GLY A 241 16.21 1.10 -21.69
CA GLY A 241 15.23 2.17 -21.87
C GLY A 241 13.95 1.94 -21.06
N SER A 242 13.37 0.74 -21.16
CA SER A 242 12.18 0.36 -20.39
C SER A 242 12.44 0.30 -18.90
N TYR A 243 13.64 -0.13 -18.47
CA TYR A 243 14.01 -0.10 -17.06
C TYR A 243 14.08 1.33 -16.50
N LEU A 244 14.63 2.28 -17.27
CA LEU A 244 14.66 3.68 -16.86
C LEU A 244 13.27 4.31 -16.79
N ASP A 245 12.40 4.02 -17.77
CA ASP A 245 11.00 4.48 -17.76
C ASP A 245 10.23 3.88 -16.56
N TRP A 246 10.35 2.57 -16.33
CA TRP A 246 9.78 1.90 -15.15
C TRP A 246 10.23 2.55 -13.84
N LYS A 247 11.54 2.82 -13.72
CA LYS A 247 12.11 3.43 -12.51
C LYS A 247 11.61 4.86 -12.30
N LEU A 248 11.47 5.63 -13.38
CA LEU A 248 10.94 6.99 -13.32
C LEU A 248 9.48 6.98 -12.86
N ARG A 249 8.63 6.13 -13.45
CA ARG A 249 7.22 5.99 -13.05
C ARG A 249 7.07 5.59 -11.58
N ARG A 250 7.88 4.66 -11.08
CA ARG A 250 7.88 4.26 -9.66
C ARG A 250 8.20 5.44 -8.73
N GLU A 251 9.17 6.27 -9.09
CA GLU A 251 9.55 7.42 -8.26
C GLU A 251 8.50 8.53 -8.33
N GLU A 252 7.89 8.76 -9.50
CA GLU A 252 6.76 9.68 -9.67
C GLU A 252 5.55 9.23 -8.84
N GLU A 253 5.15 7.96 -8.93
CA GLU A 253 4.05 7.40 -8.13
C GLU A 253 4.30 7.55 -6.63
N LYS A 254 5.53 7.30 -6.19
CA LYS A 254 5.93 7.45 -4.80
C LYS A 254 5.86 8.92 -4.36
N HIS A 255 6.38 9.84 -5.17
CA HIS A 255 6.32 11.27 -4.91
C HIS A 255 4.87 11.76 -4.81
N ASP A 256 4.04 11.43 -5.80
CA ASP A 256 2.62 11.78 -5.84
C ASP A 256 1.87 11.26 -4.61
N ARG A 257 2.16 10.04 -4.19
CA ARG A 257 1.56 9.42 -3.00
C ARG A 257 1.99 10.14 -1.73
N ASP A 258 3.27 10.44 -1.57
CA ASP A 258 3.80 11.09 -0.38
C ASP A 258 3.30 12.54 -0.28
N GLU A 259 3.23 13.25 -1.41
CA GLU A 259 2.61 14.58 -1.51
C GLU A 259 1.12 14.54 -1.17
N TRP A 260 0.39 13.54 -1.67
CA TRP A 260 -1.02 13.34 -1.33
C TRP A 260 -1.20 13.08 0.17
N LYS A 261 -0.40 12.20 0.77
CA LYS A 261 -0.45 11.90 2.22
C LYS A 261 -0.15 13.14 3.04
N ARG A 262 0.90 13.89 2.71
CA ARG A 262 1.25 15.16 3.37
C ARG A 262 0.12 16.16 3.28
N SER A 263 -0.44 16.35 2.08
CA SER A 263 -1.56 17.27 1.84
C SER A 263 -2.80 16.88 2.63
N ARG A 264 -3.12 15.57 2.71
CA ARG A 264 -4.27 15.05 3.45
C ARG A 264 -4.10 15.23 4.95
N LEU A 265 -2.95 14.86 5.50
CA LEU A 265 -2.63 15.05 6.92
C LEU A 265 -2.62 16.54 7.30
N PHE A 266 -2.07 17.39 6.42
CA PHE A 266 -2.13 18.83 6.58
C PHE A 266 -3.57 19.32 6.66
N ARG A 267 -4.44 18.97 5.70
CA ARG A 267 -5.87 19.34 5.75
C ARG A 267 -6.59 18.84 7.01
N ALA A 268 -6.31 17.61 7.44
CA ALA A 268 -6.88 17.04 8.65
C ALA A 268 -6.44 17.81 9.91
N SER A 269 -5.22 18.36 9.94
CA SER A 269 -4.74 19.17 11.06
C SER A 269 -5.49 20.49 11.27
N PHE A 270 -6.17 21.02 10.24
CA PHE A 270 -7.04 22.19 10.33
C PHE A 270 -8.52 21.84 10.58
N ALA A 271 -8.88 20.56 10.52
CA ALA A 271 -10.23 20.09 10.77
C ALA A 271 -10.43 19.76 12.25
N TYR A 272 -10.46 20.77 13.12
CA TYR A 272 -11.09 20.67 14.44
C TYR A 272 -12.39 21.50 14.46
N PRO A 273 -13.43 21.05 15.20
CA PRO A 273 -14.78 21.55 15.06
C PRO A 273 -14.91 22.91 15.74
N PHE A 274 -15.56 23.82 15.03
CA PHE A 274 -16.13 25.02 15.63
C PHE A 274 -17.30 24.58 16.52
N GLU A 275 -17.04 24.12 17.74
CA GLU A 275 -18.05 24.12 18.81
C GLU A 275 -18.23 25.57 19.29
N GLY A 276 -18.90 26.35 18.43
CA GLY A 276 -19.39 27.68 18.78
C GLY A 276 -20.71 27.54 19.52
N THR A 277 -20.61 27.61 20.85
CA THR A 277 -21.67 27.89 21.82
C THR A 277 -22.86 28.65 21.25
N ARG A 278 -24.05 28.03 21.30
CA ARG A 278 -25.32 28.76 21.26
C ARG A 278 -25.46 29.54 22.58
N SER A 279 -25.34 30.86 22.50
CA SER A 279 -25.91 31.80 23.46
C SER A 279 -27.30 32.20 23.01
#